data_AF-A0A9E7U9B6-F1
#
_entry.id   AF-A0A9E7U9B6-F1
#
_cell.length_a   1.000
_cell.length_b   1.000
_cell.length_c   1.000
_cell.angle_alpha   90.00
_cell.angle_beta   90.00
_cell.angle_gamma   90.00
#
_symmetry.space_group_name_H-M   'P 1'
#
loop_
_entity.id
_entity.type
_entity.pdbx_description
1 polymer ?
#
loop_
_entity_poly.entity_id
_entity_poly.type
_entity_poly.pdbx_seq_one_letter_code
_entity_poly.pdbx_strand_id
1 'polypeptide(L)'
;MQCPDCNGQVATFDVPENLREHLPKPVPTAGLCTRCLALHPTDEGGDPEFIDLEAFPEDPDAAISLAIAIGLLDSLALNRASIETLFRRVAEAGEDPFLALDRLSTSGAVQPRVDLVARKQQIEQLMSS
;
A
#
# COMPACT_ATOMS: atom_id res chain seq x y z
N MET A 1 1.68 13.19 10.44
CA MET A 1 0.22 13.47 10.55
C MET A 1 -0.53 12.33 11.28
N GLN A 2 -1.76 12.54 11.76
CA GLN A 2 -2.62 11.49 12.34
C GLN A 2 -3.73 11.08 11.37
N CYS A 3 -4.05 9.78 11.33
CA CYS A 3 -5.09 9.24 10.46
C CYS A 3 -6.48 9.72 10.92
N PRO A 4 -7.30 10.33 10.03
CA PRO A 4 -8.63 10.81 10.40
C PRO A 4 -9.63 9.68 10.73
N ASP A 5 -9.37 8.45 10.27
CA ASP A 5 -10.29 7.32 10.47
C ASP A 5 -10.06 6.55 11.77
N CYS A 6 -8.81 6.44 12.21
CA CYS A 6 -8.45 5.61 13.38
C CYS A 6 -7.50 6.29 14.38
N ASN A 7 -7.13 7.55 14.12
CA ASN A 7 -6.21 8.35 14.93
C ASN A 7 -4.80 7.75 15.08
N GLY A 8 -4.44 6.76 14.24
CA GLY A 8 -3.11 6.16 14.18
C GLY A 8 -2.08 7.05 13.47
N GLN A 9 -0.80 6.69 13.59
CA GLN A 9 0.27 7.34 12.84
C GLN A 9 0.08 7.09 11.34
N VAL A 10 0.40 8.08 10.51
CA VAL A 10 0.51 7.87 9.06
C VAL A 10 1.90 8.24 8.60
N ALA A 11 2.51 7.29 7.89
CA ALA A 11 3.80 7.43 7.24
C ALA A 11 3.56 8.18 5.93
N THR A 12 4.11 9.38 5.81
CA THR A 12 4.03 10.24 4.62
C THR A 12 5.22 9.97 3.72
N PHE A 13 5.02 10.11 2.41
CA PHE A 13 6.06 9.89 1.42
C PHE A 13 5.87 10.71 0.16
N ASP A 14 6.98 10.99 -0.51
CA ASP A 14 6.99 11.48 -1.88
C ASP A 14 6.56 10.38 -2.85
N VAL A 15 5.66 10.72 -3.77
CA VAL A 15 5.17 9.80 -4.80
C VAL A 15 5.99 10.01 -6.09
N PRO A 16 6.76 8.99 -6.52
CA PRO A 16 7.45 8.99 -7.81
C PRO A 16 6.49 9.31 -8.96
N GLU A 17 6.95 10.06 -9.97
CA GLU A 17 6.07 10.58 -11.03
C GLU A 17 5.28 9.48 -11.75
N ASN A 18 5.94 8.35 -11.99
CA ASN A 18 5.37 7.16 -12.63
C ASN A 18 4.37 6.39 -11.75
N LEU A 19 4.22 6.73 -10.48
CA LEU A 19 3.23 6.12 -9.57
C LEU A 19 2.01 7.02 -9.33
N ARG A 20 2.09 8.32 -9.66
CA ARG A 20 1.04 9.31 -9.38
C ARG A 20 -0.29 8.98 -10.05
N GLU A 21 -0.25 8.36 -11.23
CA GLU A 21 -1.44 7.94 -11.97
C GLU A 21 -2.25 6.83 -11.27
N HIS A 22 -1.62 6.08 -10.37
CA HIS A 22 -2.28 4.99 -9.66
C HIS A 22 -3.01 5.46 -8.39
N LEU A 23 -2.76 6.70 -7.93
CA LEU A 23 -3.50 7.24 -6.80
C LEU A 23 -4.93 7.61 -7.18
N PRO A 24 -5.88 7.59 -6.22
CA PRO A 24 -7.24 8.09 -6.46
C PRO A 24 -7.27 9.55 -6.94
N LYS A 25 -6.25 10.34 -6.57
CA LYS A 25 -5.96 11.66 -7.10
C LYS A 25 -4.46 11.75 -7.39
N PRO A 26 -4.03 12.18 -8.60
CA PRO A 26 -2.62 12.29 -8.93
C PRO A 26 -2.00 13.47 -8.20
N VAL A 27 -1.36 13.19 -7.06
CA VAL A 27 -0.68 14.16 -6.19
C VAL A 27 0.77 13.74 -5.97
N PRO A 28 1.69 14.69 -5.74
CA PRO A 28 3.11 14.39 -5.56
C PRO A 28 3.44 13.75 -4.20
N THR A 29 2.50 13.78 -3.25
CA THR A 29 2.71 13.37 -1.85
C THR A 29 1.51 12.62 -1.34
N ALA A 30 1.74 11.52 -0.62
CA ALA A 30 0.70 10.67 -0.06
C ALA A 30 1.12 10.12 1.31
N GLY A 31 0.17 9.60 2.07
CA GLY A 31 0.46 8.95 3.34
C GLY A 31 -0.35 7.70 3.56
N LEU A 32 0.27 6.67 4.13
CA LEU A 32 -0.39 5.43 4.50
C LEU A 32 -0.48 5.34 6.02
N CYS A 33 -1.69 5.09 6.55
CA CYS A 33 -1.84 4.83 7.97
C CYS A 33 -1.18 3.50 8.34
N THR A 34 -0.22 3.54 9.28
CA THR A 34 0.50 2.35 9.75
C THR A 34 -0.34 1.44 10.63
N ARG A 35 -1.60 1.82 10.92
CA ARG A 35 -2.55 1.02 11.70
C ARG A 35 -3.67 0.46 10.84
N CYS A 36 -4.45 1.31 10.18
CA CYS A 36 -5.62 0.85 9.42
C CYS A 36 -5.37 0.66 7.92
N LEU A 37 -4.14 0.93 7.45
CA LEU A 37 -3.70 0.81 6.06
C LEU A 37 -4.51 1.67 5.08
N ALA A 38 -5.16 2.74 5.57
CA ALA A 38 -5.85 3.70 4.71
C ALA A 38 -4.84 4.65 4.07
N LEU A 39 -5.02 4.90 2.77
CA LEU A 39 -4.22 5.85 1.99
C LEU A 39 -4.89 7.22 2.03
N HIS A 40 -4.10 8.25 2.32
CA HIS A 40 -4.54 9.63 2.43
C HIS A 40 -3.72 10.53 1.51
N PRO A 41 -4.36 11.51 0.83
CA PRO A 41 -3.63 12.61 0.25
C PRO A 41 -3.04 13.47 1.38
N THR A 42 -1.84 14.01 1.16
CA THR A 42 -1.16 14.91 2.10
C THR A 42 -0.37 15.94 1.30
N ASP A 43 -0.07 17.08 1.93
CA ASP A 43 0.85 18.09 1.39
C ASP A 43 2.28 17.91 1.95
N GLU A 44 2.48 16.92 2.84
CA GLU A 44 3.76 16.57 3.46
C GLU A 44 4.37 15.35 2.74
N GLY A 45 5.57 15.51 2.19
CA GLY A 45 6.37 14.44 1.57
C GLY A 45 7.45 13.89 2.51
N GLY A 46 8.43 13.18 1.95
CA GLY A 46 9.57 12.62 2.69
C GLY A 46 9.83 11.15 2.39
N ASP A 47 10.76 10.58 3.16
CA ASP A 47 11.04 9.15 3.13
C ASP A 47 10.03 8.40 4.01
N PRO A 48 9.36 7.36 3.49
CA PRO A 48 8.38 6.64 4.27
C PRO A 48 9.04 5.89 5.43
N GLU A 49 8.66 6.22 6.66
CA GLU A 49 8.98 5.41 7.84
C GLU A 49 7.99 4.25 7.96
N PHE A 50 8.07 3.28 7.03
CA PHE A 50 7.37 2.00 7.15
C PHE A 50 8.09 1.02 8.10
N ILE A 51 9.16 1.44 8.77
CA ILE A 51 10.03 0.61 9.62
C ILE A 51 9.28 -0.19 10.68
N ASP A 52 8.19 0.34 11.23
CA ASP A 52 7.35 -0.38 12.20
C ASP A 52 6.50 -1.50 11.56
N LEU A 53 6.49 -1.60 10.23
CA LEU A 53 5.80 -2.61 9.43
C LEU A 53 6.84 -3.51 8.75
N GLU A 54 7.35 -4.52 9.48
CA GLU A 54 8.33 -5.53 9.02
C GLU A 54 7.93 -6.28 7.72
N ALA A 55 6.73 -6.05 7.21
CA ALA A 55 6.25 -6.57 5.95
C ALA A 55 6.68 -5.76 4.72
N PHE A 56 7.13 -4.50 4.89
CA PHE A 56 7.47 -3.63 3.78
C PHE A 56 8.89 -3.89 3.23
N PRO A 57 9.10 -3.78 1.91
CA PRO A 57 10.41 -3.82 1.28
C PRO A 57 11.40 -2.79 1.82
N GLU A 58 12.69 -3.10 1.72
CA GLU A 58 13.78 -2.14 1.98
C GLU A 58 13.99 -1.17 0.81
N ASP A 59 13.67 -1.59 -0.42
CA ASP A 59 13.72 -0.73 -1.60
C ASP A 59 12.61 0.33 -1.57
N PRO A 60 12.94 1.64 -1.60
CA PRO A 60 11.93 2.71 -1.46
C PRO A 60 10.86 2.69 -2.55
N ASP A 61 11.23 2.40 -3.80
CA ASP A 61 10.31 2.36 -4.93
C ASP A 61 9.31 1.20 -4.80
N ALA A 62 9.79 0.02 -4.40
CA ALA A 62 8.97 -1.14 -4.09
C ALA A 62 8.08 -0.89 -2.87
N ALA A 63 8.61 -0.26 -1.82
CA ALA A 63 7.86 0.06 -0.61
C ALA A 63 6.71 1.05 -0.89
N ILE A 64 6.98 2.11 -1.65
CA ILE A 64 5.95 3.08 -2.06
C ILE A 64 4.93 2.42 -2.99
N SER A 65 5.37 1.60 -3.95
CA SER A 65 4.47 0.85 -4.84
C SER A 65 3.52 -0.05 -4.06
N LEU A 66 4.04 -0.78 -3.08
CA LEU A 66 3.26 -1.62 -2.19
C LEU A 66 2.30 -0.81 -1.31
N ALA A 67 2.76 0.32 -0.75
CA ALA A 67 1.94 1.21 0.07
C ALA A 67 0.72 1.72 -0.68
N ILE A 68 0.91 2.19 -1.92
CA ILE A 68 -0.17 2.65 -2.78
C ILE A 68 -1.11 1.47 -3.07
N ALA A 69 -0.58 0.30 -3.45
CA ALA A 69 -1.40 -0.86 -3.79
C ALA A 69 -2.28 -1.32 -2.62
N ILE A 70 -1.74 -1.36 -1.40
CA ILE A 70 -2.47 -1.65 -0.16
C ILE A 70 -3.59 -0.64 0.05
N GLY A 71 -3.30 0.65 -0.12
CA GLY A 71 -4.26 1.73 -0.02
C GLY A 71 -5.45 1.60 -0.96
N LEU A 72 -5.25 0.98 -2.12
CA LEU A 72 -6.27 0.79 -3.14
C LEU A 72 -7.17 -0.44 -2.90
N LEU A 73 -6.80 -1.32 -1.95
CA LEU A 73 -7.55 -2.55 -1.62
C LEU A 73 -8.95 -2.28 -1.06
N ASP A 74 -9.21 -1.08 -0.55
CA ASP A 74 -10.54 -0.65 -0.09
C ASP A 74 -11.58 -0.72 -1.23
N SER A 75 -11.13 -0.47 -2.47
CA SER A 75 -11.96 -0.59 -3.67
C SER A 75 -11.26 -1.36 -4.79
N LEU A 76 -11.04 -2.66 -4.56
CA LEU A 76 -10.39 -3.56 -5.53
C LEU A 76 -11.01 -3.49 -6.94
N ALA A 77 -12.34 -3.42 -7.04
CA ALA A 77 -13.02 -3.41 -8.33
C ALA A 77 -12.71 -2.15 -9.16
N LEU A 78 -12.55 -0.99 -8.52
CA LEU A 78 -12.21 0.26 -9.19
C LEU A 78 -10.73 0.34 -9.53
N ASN A 79 -9.89 -0.26 -8.68
CA ASN A 79 -8.44 -0.07 -8.74
C ASN A 79 -7.68 -1.27 -9.30
N ARG A 80 -8.38 -2.27 -9.86
CA ARG A 80 -7.81 -3.55 -10.30
C ARG A 80 -6.53 -3.39 -11.13
N ALA A 81 -6.58 -2.62 -12.22
CA ALA A 81 -5.45 -2.48 -13.14
C ALA A 81 -4.23 -1.81 -12.47
N SER A 82 -4.47 -0.80 -11.63
CA SER A 82 -3.42 -0.15 -10.85
C SER A 82 -2.80 -1.12 -9.85
N ILE A 83 -3.62 -1.90 -9.13
CA ILE A 83 -3.14 -2.89 -8.15
C ILE A 83 -2.28 -3.95 -8.82
N GLU A 84 -2.73 -4.52 -9.95
CA GLU A 84 -1.94 -5.51 -10.71
C GLU A 84 -0.59 -4.93 -11.19
N THR A 85 -0.59 -3.68 -11.64
CA THR A 85 0.62 -2.99 -12.12
C THR A 85 1.61 -2.75 -10.98
N LEU A 86 1.13 -2.27 -9.83
CA LEU A 86 1.95 -2.02 -8.65
C LEU A 86 2.50 -3.31 -8.06
N PHE A 87 1.68 -4.38 -7.98
CA PHE A 87 2.14 -5.70 -7.52
C PHE A 87 3.24 -6.25 -8.42
N ARG A 88 3.09 -6.12 -9.75
CA ARG A 88 4.13 -6.52 -10.69
C ARG A 88 5.43 -5.73 -10.48
N ARG A 89 5.34 -4.42 -10.26
CA ARG A 89 6.51 -3.57 -10.01
C ARG A 89 7.26 -3.96 -8.74
N VAL A 90 6.54 -4.31 -7.68
CA VAL A 90 7.13 -4.86 -6.43
C VAL A 90 7.84 -6.19 -6.73
N ALA A 91 7.19 -7.10 -7.46
CA ALA A 91 7.79 -8.38 -7.86
C ALA A 91 9.04 -8.22 -8.75
N GLU A 92 9.03 -7.26 -9.67
CA GLU A 92 10.18 -6.93 -10.53
C GLU A 92 11.37 -6.36 -9.75
N ALA A 93 11.12 -5.73 -8.59
CA ALA A 93 12.16 -5.31 -7.65
C ALA A 93 12.72 -6.47 -6.79
N GLY A 94 12.21 -7.69 -6.96
CA GLY A 94 12.66 -8.88 -6.23
C GLY A 94 11.91 -9.15 -4.92
N GLU A 95 10.84 -8.41 -4.66
CA GLU A 95 10.05 -8.48 -3.43
C GLU A 95 8.71 -9.20 -3.67
N ASP A 96 8.17 -9.91 -2.68
CA ASP A 96 6.89 -10.61 -2.83
C ASP A 96 5.74 -9.81 -2.19
N PRO A 97 4.87 -9.16 -2.99
CA PRO A 97 3.77 -8.36 -2.45
C PRO A 97 2.69 -9.21 -1.76
N PHE A 98 2.52 -10.47 -2.16
CA PHE A 98 1.57 -11.39 -1.52
C PHE A 98 2.08 -11.88 -0.18
N LEU A 99 3.39 -12.10 -0.05
CA LEU A 99 4.04 -12.40 1.23
C LEU A 99 3.96 -11.20 2.17
N ALA A 100 4.12 -9.97 1.66
CA ALA A 100 3.95 -8.76 2.46
C ALA A 100 2.51 -8.65 3.01
N LEU A 101 1.48 -8.88 2.18
CA LEU A 101 0.09 -8.92 2.66
C LEU A 101 -0.14 -10.00 3.72
N ASP A 102 0.47 -11.19 3.54
CA ASP A 102 0.38 -12.30 4.48
C ASP A 102 0.95 -11.91 5.85
N ARG A 103 2.16 -11.34 5.86
CA ARG A 103 2.82 -10.83 7.07
C ARG A 103 2.00 -9.75 7.75
N LEU A 104 1.46 -8.78 7.01
CA LEU A 104 0.59 -7.75 7.56
C LEU A 104 -0.65 -8.37 8.23
N SER A 105 -1.30 -9.33 7.57
CA SER A 105 -2.51 -9.97 8.09
C SER A 105 -2.27 -10.82 9.36
N THR A 106 -1.07 -11.37 9.53
CA THR A 106 -0.72 -12.27 10.63
C THR A 106 0.03 -11.61 11.79
N SER A 107 0.70 -10.47 11.55
CA SER A 107 1.51 -9.77 12.55
C SER A 107 0.73 -9.26 13.76
N GLY A 108 -0.56 -8.95 13.60
CA GLY A 108 -1.35 -8.26 14.62
C GLY A 108 -0.94 -6.81 14.88
N ALA A 109 0.06 -6.29 14.16
CA ALA A 109 0.54 -4.91 14.28
C ALA A 109 -0.44 -3.90 13.67
N VAL A 110 -1.25 -4.35 12.71
CA VAL A 110 -2.22 -3.54 11.97
C VAL A 110 -3.65 -3.97 12.27
N GLN A 111 -4.59 -3.04 12.09
CA GLN A 111 -6.04 -3.25 12.14
C GLN A 111 -6.66 -2.75 10.83
N PRO A 112 -6.45 -3.48 9.71
CA PRO A 112 -6.83 -3.01 8.38
C PRO A 112 -8.34 -2.79 8.26
N ARG A 113 -8.75 -1.79 7.47
CA ARG A 113 -10.18 -1.54 7.18
C ARG A 113 -10.81 -2.63 6.31
N VAL A 114 -9.97 -3.35 5.56
CA VAL A 114 -10.36 -4.43 4.67
C VAL A 114 -9.88 -5.77 5.19
N ASP A 115 -10.56 -6.84 4.80
CA ASP A 115 -10.06 -8.19 4.99
C ASP A 115 -8.89 -8.46 4.02
N LEU A 116 -7.65 -8.32 4.52
CA LEU A 116 -6.44 -8.52 3.72
C LEU A 116 -6.35 -9.95 3.16
N VAL A 117 -6.83 -10.95 3.88
CA VAL A 117 -6.79 -12.35 3.44
C VAL A 117 -7.72 -12.54 2.25
N ALA A 118 -8.95 -12.03 2.34
CA ALA A 118 -9.90 -12.09 1.23
C ALA A 118 -9.41 -11.28 0.02
N ARG A 119 -8.82 -10.10 0.23
CA ARG A 119 -8.29 -9.26 -0.85
C ARG A 119 -7.09 -9.90 -1.55
N LYS A 120 -6.18 -10.50 -0.80
CA LYS A 120 -5.06 -11.28 -1.33
C LYS A 120 -5.56 -12.36 -2.29
N GLN A 121 -6.49 -13.21 -1.83
CA GLN A 121 -7.04 -14.30 -2.64
C GLN A 121 -7.73 -13.81 -3.92
N GLN A 122 -8.45 -12.68 -3.84
CA GLN A 122 -9.06 -12.08 -5.03
C GLN A 122 -8.00 -11.63 -6.04
N ILE A 123 -6.91 -10.99 -5.60
CA ILE A 123 -5.84 -10.55 -6.48
C ILE A 123 -5.10 -11.73 -7.10
N GLU A 124 -4.80 -12.77 -6.32
CA GLU A 124 -4.19 -14.00 -6.83
C GLU A 124 -5.02 -14.62 -7.97
N GLN A 125 -6.35 -14.68 -7.79
CA GLN A 125 -7.26 -15.15 -8.83
C GLN A 125 -7.22 -14.25 -10.08
N LEU A 126 -7.20 -12.93 -9.90
CA LEU A 126 -7.15 -11.97 -11.01
C LEU A 126 -5.85 -12.05 -11.81
N MET A 127 -4.72 -12.31 -11.15
CA MET A 127 -3.40 -12.41 -11.79
C MET A 127 -3.15 -13.79 -12.41
N SER A 128 -3.93 -14.80 -12.03
CA SER A 128 -3.90 -16.15 -12.62
C SER A 128 -4.81 -16.33 -13.84
N SER A 129 -5.63 -15.33 -14.16
CA SER A 129 -6.61 -15.34 -15.25
C SER A 129 -6.07 -14.69 -16.52
#